data_AF-A0A378IH46-F1
#
_entry.id   AF-A0A378IH46-F1
#
_cell.length_a   1.000
_cell.length_b   1.000
_cell.length_c   1.000
_cell.angle_alpha   90.00
_cell.angle_beta   90.00
_cell.angle_gamma   90.00
#
_symmetry.space_group_name_H-M   'P 1'
#
loop_
_entity.id
_entity.type
_entity.pdbx_description
1 polymer ?
#
loop_
_entity_poly.entity_id
_entity_poly.type
_entity_poly.pdbx_seq_one_letter_code
_entity_poly.pdbx_strand_id
1 'polypeptide(L)'
;MTHTEFLNWLDNLGQLNPVQQELLILIDELKQASYGENKEAVISHIDNKLRQMIAMGHRTVYPGRETAGTLLEAFQRERVQNAFFRSRTAVASIQRVLESLPSETSLDRMQTFYTRVMDWCQFAARDSEGELVPLSEEEKEAVRAVFNRLATEEVKQILAAIHVVNNNLSLATANDRYISATSSSVKTAIASMYNYILEPNERADPAETLPPEEEAKLSIRVGYSSLTFYAQKLRQIPGRNEDMKLLHRKAELLRDLHEFGYKSSPDVDCFIEALMVIPEKHLGFLEQAKELRRAVSNSEGANTVARELARNEINQLTNKCYQFFEGIQTDEKKTAQFMLLAHEELNRISSTFRTHCLPEYSIPDPDNKIASVLMRDADATEFVRQLYLMQRKITESNGEEKQNQQEILKALVDGGAAYYSNLKTRYSRNAFLNYLQLVGLDSFKTAKEAQQFMSFLSSLPKDGLNLFSMVTDFRLKVNEMEARDPSKYKMAAETARTVLFDLMARSTEFFSQPRTRVLCEAYKLDCEGIINNARPILEKHRGGKNVLAWCAMILTAGIIPLVVASYNKYAHGTFSFFPSTDSKKKVDSLQAAINAIPEPSEENNGTTASGDSSTPVP
;
A
#
# COMPACT_ATOMS: atom_id res chain seq x y z
N MET A 1 -4.36 -38.63 30.24
CA MET A 1 -3.94 -38.86 28.86
C MET A 1 -4.90 -38.15 27.92
N THR A 2 -4.52 -37.02 27.33
CA THR A 2 -5.29 -36.35 26.26
C THR A 2 -5.42 -37.24 25.02
N HIS A 3 -6.33 -36.93 24.07
CA HIS A 3 -6.44 -37.70 22.79
C HIS A 3 -5.11 -37.71 22.04
N THR A 4 -4.42 -36.56 21.98
CA THR A 4 -3.07 -36.48 21.42
C THR A 4 -2.02 -37.27 22.22
N GLU A 5 -2.07 -37.25 23.56
CA GLU A 5 -1.20 -38.11 24.37
C GLU A 5 -1.50 -39.60 24.17
N PHE A 6 -2.76 -39.97 23.92
CA PHE A 6 -3.18 -41.34 23.63
C PHE A 6 -2.71 -41.79 22.25
N LEU A 7 -2.87 -40.94 21.22
CA LEU A 7 -2.33 -41.20 19.89
C LEU A 7 -0.80 -41.28 19.90
N ASN A 8 -0.13 -40.35 20.58
CA ASN A 8 1.33 -40.38 20.74
C ASN A 8 1.77 -41.61 21.53
N TRP A 9 1.01 -42.04 22.52
CA TRP A 9 1.27 -43.27 23.26
C TRP A 9 1.11 -44.50 22.38
N LEU A 10 0.08 -44.56 21.51
CA LEU A 10 -0.11 -45.59 20.50
C LEU A 10 1.02 -45.60 19.45
N ASP A 11 1.47 -44.43 19.01
CA ASP A 11 2.62 -44.27 18.11
C ASP A 11 3.91 -44.81 18.73
N ASN A 12 4.18 -44.39 19.96
CA ASN A 12 5.34 -44.87 20.73
C ASN A 12 5.25 -46.39 20.95
N LEU A 13 4.05 -46.93 21.18
CA LEU A 13 3.85 -48.37 21.33
C LEU A 13 4.14 -49.15 20.04
N GLY A 14 3.73 -48.60 18.88
CA GLY A 14 4.04 -49.19 17.58
C GLY A 14 5.52 -49.15 17.25
N GLN A 15 6.21 -48.06 17.60
CA GLN A 15 7.65 -47.91 17.42
C GLN A 15 8.47 -48.86 18.30
N LEU A 16 7.98 -49.18 19.50
CA LEU A 16 8.66 -50.10 20.42
C LEU A 16 8.52 -51.58 20.02
N ASN A 17 7.55 -51.93 19.18
CA ASN A 17 7.29 -53.32 18.78
C ASN A 17 7.03 -53.46 17.26
N PRO A 18 7.98 -53.07 16.39
CA PRO A 18 7.76 -53.03 14.94
C PRO A 18 7.61 -54.42 14.29
N VAL A 19 7.96 -55.50 15.01
CA VAL A 19 7.99 -56.87 14.49
C VAL A 19 6.67 -57.62 14.69
N GLN A 20 5.75 -57.09 15.52
CA GLN A 20 4.46 -57.72 15.78
C GLN A 20 3.35 -57.09 14.94
N GLN A 21 3.11 -57.66 13.75
CA GLN A 21 2.10 -57.14 12.82
C GLN A 21 0.69 -57.06 13.43
N GLU A 22 0.29 -58.02 14.26
CA GLU A 22 -1.03 -58.01 14.92
C GLU A 22 -1.20 -56.81 15.88
N LEU A 23 -0.14 -56.43 16.60
CA LEU A 23 -0.16 -55.26 17.49
C LEU A 23 -0.24 -53.95 16.70
N LEU A 24 0.48 -53.87 15.57
CA LEU A 24 0.43 -52.70 14.68
C LEU A 24 -0.95 -52.52 14.05
N ILE A 25 -1.62 -53.61 13.67
CA ILE A 25 -3.01 -53.60 13.16
C ILE A 25 -3.96 -53.09 14.26
N LEU A 26 -3.85 -53.59 15.48
CA LEU A 26 -4.69 -53.14 16.60
C LEU A 26 -4.45 -51.67 16.96
N ILE A 27 -3.20 -51.19 16.86
CA ILE A 27 -2.86 -49.79 17.06
C ILE A 27 -3.51 -48.91 15.99
N ASP A 28 -3.46 -49.32 14.72
CA ASP A 28 -4.06 -48.55 13.63
C ASP A 28 -5.59 -48.52 13.73
N GLU A 29 -6.22 -49.65 14.06
CA GLU A 29 -7.66 -49.74 14.32
C GLU A 29 -8.08 -48.86 15.51
N LEU A 30 -7.28 -48.80 16.58
CA LEU A 30 -7.53 -47.93 17.73
C LEU A 30 -7.42 -46.45 17.36
N LYS A 31 -6.45 -46.08 16.52
CA LYS A 31 -6.34 -44.71 16.00
C LYS A 31 -7.59 -44.37 15.18
N GLN A 32 -7.95 -45.21 14.21
CA GLN A 32 -9.14 -44.99 13.38
C GLN A 32 -10.42 -44.87 14.21
N ALA A 33 -10.62 -45.76 15.19
CA ALA A 33 -11.75 -45.68 16.11
C ALA A 33 -11.75 -44.39 16.92
N SER A 34 -10.58 -43.93 17.38
CA SER A 34 -10.46 -42.66 18.13
C SER A 34 -10.80 -41.40 17.32
N TYR A 35 -10.91 -41.51 15.99
CA TYR A 35 -11.33 -40.44 15.10
C TYR A 35 -12.84 -40.51 14.72
N GLY A 36 -13.58 -41.51 15.20
CA GLY A 36 -15.00 -41.69 14.86
C GLY A 36 -15.95 -40.71 15.56
N GLU A 37 -17.07 -40.36 14.92
CA GLU A 37 -18.02 -39.32 15.37
C GLU A 37 -19.00 -39.80 16.47
N ASN A 38 -19.25 -41.12 16.60
CA ASN A 38 -20.17 -41.65 17.62
C ASN A 38 -19.41 -42.05 18.89
N LYS A 39 -19.45 -41.17 19.89
CA LYS A 39 -18.69 -41.27 21.15
C LYS A 39 -18.91 -42.56 21.92
N GLU A 40 -20.13 -43.08 22.01
CA GLU A 40 -20.42 -44.31 22.77
C GLU A 40 -19.95 -45.57 22.06
N ALA A 41 -20.11 -45.61 20.73
CA ALA A 41 -19.60 -46.70 19.90
C ALA A 41 -18.06 -46.71 19.87
N VAL A 42 -17.43 -45.53 19.81
CA VAL A 42 -15.97 -45.36 19.86
C VAL A 42 -15.41 -45.81 21.21
N ILE A 43 -16.04 -45.42 22.32
CA ILE A 43 -15.60 -45.85 23.66
C ILE A 43 -15.71 -47.39 23.80
N SER A 44 -16.82 -47.99 23.37
CA SER A 44 -17.01 -49.44 23.42
C SER A 44 -16.00 -50.18 22.53
N HIS A 45 -15.71 -49.64 21.35
CA HIS A 45 -14.74 -50.21 20.41
C HIS A 45 -13.30 -50.11 20.93
N ILE A 46 -12.92 -48.95 21.45
CA ILE A 46 -11.60 -48.73 22.08
C ILE A 46 -11.42 -49.68 23.26
N ASP A 47 -12.42 -49.82 24.13
CA ASP A 47 -12.34 -50.72 25.29
C ASP A 47 -12.21 -52.19 24.87
N ASN A 48 -12.93 -52.64 23.84
CA ASN A 48 -12.79 -53.99 23.29
C ASN A 48 -11.37 -54.23 22.73
N LYS A 49 -10.82 -53.27 21.99
CA LYS A 49 -9.48 -53.39 21.38
C LYS A 49 -8.35 -53.33 22.40
N LEU A 50 -8.49 -52.51 23.45
CA LEU A 50 -7.55 -52.50 24.57
C LEU A 50 -7.56 -53.84 25.33
N ARG A 51 -8.74 -54.48 25.52
CA ARG A 51 -8.82 -55.84 26.09
C ARG A 51 -8.12 -56.88 25.20
N GLN A 52 -8.23 -56.76 23.87
CA GLN A 52 -7.53 -57.65 22.92
C GLN A 52 -6.01 -57.50 23.05
N MET A 53 -5.49 -56.27 23.16
CA MET A 53 -4.07 -56.03 23.39
C MET A 53 -3.59 -56.62 24.73
N ILE A 54 -4.36 -56.47 25.81
CA ILE A 54 -4.03 -57.07 27.12
C ILE A 54 -3.98 -58.60 27.03
N ALA A 55 -4.90 -59.21 26.29
CA ALA A 55 -4.96 -60.67 26.11
C ALA A 55 -3.75 -61.25 25.33
N MET A 56 -3.06 -60.44 24.53
CA MET A 56 -1.78 -60.84 23.90
C MET A 56 -0.66 -61.07 24.93
N GLY A 57 -0.85 -60.66 26.18
CA GLY A 57 0.05 -60.87 27.30
C GLY A 57 1.06 -59.74 27.48
N HIS A 58 1.28 -59.32 28.73
CA HIS A 58 2.15 -58.18 29.09
C HIS A 58 3.57 -58.27 28.49
N ARG A 59 4.15 -59.47 28.36
CA ARG A 59 5.49 -59.68 27.76
C ARG A 59 5.52 -59.47 26.24
N THR A 60 4.38 -59.63 25.59
CA THR A 60 4.21 -59.52 24.13
C THR A 60 4.00 -58.06 23.75
N VAL A 61 3.23 -57.32 24.54
CA VAL A 61 2.95 -55.88 24.31
C VAL A 61 4.09 -54.99 24.84
N TYR A 62 4.77 -55.39 25.92
CA TYR A 62 5.86 -54.64 26.54
C TYR A 62 7.03 -55.54 26.98
N PRO A 63 7.98 -55.86 26.09
CA PRO A 63 9.19 -56.55 26.51
C PRO A 63 10.09 -55.60 27.32
N GLY A 64 10.00 -55.67 28.65
CA GLY A 64 10.99 -55.07 29.57
C GLY A 64 10.60 -53.79 30.32
N ARG A 65 9.32 -53.39 30.40
CA ARG A 65 8.89 -52.26 31.25
C ARG A 65 7.56 -52.55 31.98
N GLU A 66 7.65 -53.01 33.22
CA GLU A 66 6.50 -53.28 34.11
C GLU A 66 5.60 -52.05 34.34
N THR A 67 6.15 -50.84 34.32
CA THR A 67 5.42 -49.59 34.63
C THR A 67 4.35 -49.18 33.62
N ALA A 68 4.46 -49.59 32.36
CA ALA A 68 3.47 -49.25 31.31
C ALA A 68 2.20 -50.11 31.42
N GLY A 69 2.36 -51.40 31.77
CA GLY A 69 1.24 -52.31 32.04
C GLY A 69 0.42 -51.88 33.25
N THR A 70 1.08 -51.40 34.31
CA THR A 70 0.41 -50.86 35.52
C THR A 70 -0.42 -49.61 35.22
N LEU A 71 0.04 -48.77 34.29
CA LEU A 71 -0.66 -47.55 33.89
C LEU A 71 -1.94 -47.86 33.08
N LEU A 72 -1.89 -48.89 32.25
CA LEU A 72 -3.05 -49.39 31.50
C LEU A 72 -4.11 -50.01 32.43
N GLU A 73 -3.66 -50.80 33.41
CA GLU A 73 -4.54 -51.39 34.43
C GLU A 73 -5.16 -50.33 35.36
N ALA A 74 -4.42 -49.27 35.70
CA ALA A 74 -4.94 -48.13 36.47
C ALA A 74 -5.99 -47.33 35.68
N PHE A 75 -5.78 -47.15 34.37
CA PHE A 75 -6.71 -46.44 33.48
C PHE A 75 -8.07 -47.16 33.31
N GLN A 76 -8.11 -48.49 33.51
CA GLN A 76 -9.34 -49.29 33.50
C GLN A 76 -10.05 -49.38 34.86
N ARG A 77 -9.32 -49.35 35.98
CA ARG A 77 -9.90 -49.52 37.33
C ARG A 77 -10.70 -48.29 37.80
N GLU A 78 -10.36 -47.11 37.34
CA GLU A 78 -11.14 -45.89 37.61
C GLU A 78 -12.15 -45.65 36.49
N ARG A 79 -13.46 -45.82 36.77
CA ARG A 79 -14.60 -45.51 35.86
C ARG A 79 -14.71 -44.00 35.57
N VAL A 80 -13.67 -43.39 35.01
CA VAL A 80 -13.52 -41.93 34.85
C VAL A 80 -13.59 -41.48 33.39
N GLN A 81 -13.90 -42.38 32.44
CA GLN A 81 -13.97 -42.04 31.02
C GLN A 81 -14.98 -40.91 30.70
N ASN A 82 -16.14 -40.85 31.36
CA ASN A 82 -17.16 -39.82 31.06
C ASN A 82 -16.88 -38.44 31.69
N ALA A 83 -16.18 -38.38 32.84
CA ALA A 83 -15.77 -37.12 33.47
C ALA A 83 -14.45 -36.58 32.89
N PHE A 84 -13.57 -37.46 32.44
CA PHE A 84 -12.26 -37.11 31.87
C PHE A 84 -12.37 -36.31 30.56
N PHE A 85 -13.33 -36.63 29.70
CA PHE A 85 -13.50 -36.01 28.37
C PHE A 85 -14.41 -34.77 28.33
N ARG A 86 -15.12 -34.41 29.42
CA ARG A 86 -16.10 -33.31 29.39
C ARG A 86 -15.54 -31.97 29.87
N SER A 87 -14.83 -31.92 31.00
CA SER A 87 -14.46 -30.63 31.62
C SER A 87 -12.95 -30.30 31.60
N ARG A 88 -12.07 -31.31 31.64
CA ARG A 88 -10.62 -31.07 31.67
C ARG A 88 -10.01 -30.69 30.31
N THR A 89 -10.61 -31.10 29.20
CA THR A 89 -10.04 -30.87 27.86
C THR A 89 -10.31 -29.45 27.36
N ALA A 90 -11.49 -28.88 27.63
CA ALA A 90 -11.81 -27.51 27.27
C ALA A 90 -10.98 -26.51 28.10
N VAL A 91 -10.95 -26.68 29.43
CA VAL A 91 -10.15 -25.82 30.33
C VAL A 91 -8.65 -25.94 30.05
N ALA A 92 -8.12 -27.15 29.82
CA ALA A 92 -6.70 -27.32 29.47
C ALA A 92 -6.37 -26.78 28.06
N SER A 93 -7.30 -26.83 27.11
CA SER A 93 -7.10 -26.26 25.77
C SER A 93 -7.12 -24.74 25.82
N ILE A 94 -8.09 -24.15 26.52
CA ILE A 94 -8.16 -22.71 26.77
C ILE A 94 -6.92 -22.25 27.56
N GLN A 95 -6.52 -22.98 28.61
CA GLN A 95 -5.29 -22.69 29.34
C GLN A 95 -4.06 -22.68 28.42
N ARG A 96 -3.92 -23.63 27.48
CA ARG A 96 -2.82 -23.63 26.51
C ARG A 96 -2.92 -22.48 25.51
N VAL A 97 -4.14 -22.10 25.10
CA VAL A 97 -4.36 -20.88 24.30
C VAL A 97 -3.87 -19.66 25.06
N LEU A 98 -4.23 -19.56 26.35
CA LEU A 98 -3.84 -18.46 27.23
C LEU A 98 -2.33 -18.44 27.51
N GLU A 99 -1.71 -19.61 27.70
CA GLU A 99 -0.26 -19.75 27.86
C GLU A 99 0.51 -19.46 26.56
N SER A 100 -0.15 -19.57 25.40
CA SER A 100 0.40 -19.19 24.10
C SER A 100 0.12 -17.74 23.70
N LEU A 101 -0.61 -16.98 24.53
CA LEU A 101 -0.80 -15.55 24.30
C LEU A 101 0.58 -14.87 24.31
N PRO A 102 0.95 -14.16 23.25
CA PRO A 102 2.27 -13.56 23.18
C PRO A 102 2.41 -12.46 24.24
N SER A 103 3.40 -12.56 25.13
CA SER A 103 3.89 -11.40 25.91
C SER A 103 4.60 -10.36 25.02
N GLU A 104 5.00 -10.78 23.81
CA GLU A 104 5.63 -9.96 22.77
C GLU A 104 5.00 -10.33 21.43
N THR A 105 4.80 -9.38 20.53
CA THR A 105 4.09 -9.58 19.25
C THR A 105 4.88 -10.37 18.17
N SER A 106 5.64 -11.40 18.56
CA SER A 106 6.40 -12.22 17.61
C SER A 106 5.48 -13.15 16.79
N LEU A 107 5.83 -13.33 15.52
CA LEU A 107 5.03 -14.06 14.53
C LEU A 107 4.81 -15.54 14.90
N ASP A 108 5.84 -16.22 15.41
CA ASP A 108 5.77 -17.63 15.82
C ASP A 108 4.80 -17.85 16.99
N ARG A 109 4.74 -16.91 17.93
CA ARG A 109 3.81 -16.97 19.07
C ARG A 109 2.37 -16.71 18.63
N MET A 110 2.15 -15.74 17.74
CA MET A 110 0.83 -15.51 17.13
C MET A 110 0.35 -16.75 16.35
N GLN A 111 1.22 -17.39 15.57
CA GLN A 111 0.88 -18.63 14.87
C GLN A 111 0.55 -19.78 15.84
N THR A 112 1.29 -19.89 16.94
CA THR A 112 1.02 -20.87 18.00
C THR A 112 -0.34 -20.60 18.65
N PHE A 113 -0.65 -19.35 18.97
CA PHE A 113 -1.94 -18.93 19.53
C PHE A 113 -3.12 -19.31 18.61
N TYR A 114 -3.06 -18.94 17.33
CA TYR A 114 -4.12 -19.29 16.36
C TYR A 114 -4.27 -20.80 16.18
N THR A 115 -3.17 -21.54 16.18
CA THR A 115 -3.20 -23.02 16.12
C THR A 115 -3.93 -23.59 17.34
N ARG A 116 -3.68 -23.05 18.55
CA ARG A 116 -4.35 -23.50 19.78
C ARG A 116 -5.82 -23.10 19.85
N VAL A 117 -6.19 -21.91 19.39
CA VAL A 117 -7.59 -21.47 19.29
C VAL A 117 -8.36 -22.41 18.36
N MET A 118 -7.74 -22.83 17.26
CA MET A 118 -8.32 -23.78 16.32
C MET A 118 -8.40 -25.21 16.85
N ASP A 119 -7.39 -25.68 17.56
CA ASP A 119 -7.46 -26.96 18.28
C ASP A 119 -8.68 -26.94 19.21
N TRP A 120 -8.88 -25.85 19.95
CA TRP A 120 -10.06 -25.70 20.79
C TRP A 120 -11.38 -25.72 19.99
N CYS A 121 -11.47 -25.02 18.86
CA CYS A 121 -12.65 -25.06 17.98
C CYS A 121 -12.99 -26.46 17.46
N GLN A 122 -11.97 -27.31 17.27
CA GLN A 122 -12.13 -28.69 16.78
C GLN A 122 -12.56 -29.66 17.88
N PHE A 123 -12.14 -29.42 19.14
CA PHE A 123 -12.37 -30.34 20.26
C PHE A 123 -13.41 -29.86 21.28
N ALA A 124 -13.87 -28.62 21.18
CA ALA A 124 -14.93 -28.10 22.02
C ALA A 124 -16.23 -28.88 21.75
N ALA A 125 -16.96 -29.17 22.84
CA ALA A 125 -18.24 -29.85 22.75
C ALA A 125 -19.18 -29.03 21.86
N ARG A 126 -19.85 -29.71 20.93
CA ARG A 126 -20.90 -29.12 20.10
C ARG A 126 -22.25 -29.70 20.51
N ASP A 127 -23.28 -28.89 20.47
CA ASP A 127 -24.65 -29.35 20.69
C ASP A 127 -25.19 -30.10 19.46
N SER A 128 -26.45 -30.50 19.52
CA SER A 128 -27.12 -31.21 18.42
C SER A 128 -27.27 -30.38 17.13
N GLU A 129 -27.11 -29.05 17.21
CA GLU A 129 -27.19 -28.13 16.07
C GLU A 129 -25.79 -27.83 15.50
N GLY A 130 -24.73 -28.37 16.12
CA GLY A 130 -23.35 -28.15 15.72
C GLY A 130 -22.73 -26.88 16.28
N GLU A 131 -23.45 -26.15 17.14
CA GLU A 131 -23.00 -24.95 17.81
C GLU A 131 -22.13 -25.28 19.02
N LEU A 132 -21.21 -24.40 19.37
CA LEU A 132 -20.33 -24.59 20.52
C LEU A 132 -21.15 -24.61 21.81
N VAL A 133 -21.07 -25.70 22.58
CA VAL A 133 -21.72 -25.79 23.89
C VAL A 133 -21.06 -24.74 24.80
N PRO A 134 -21.84 -23.79 25.37
CA PRO A 134 -21.29 -22.78 26.26
C PRO A 134 -20.67 -23.45 27.49
N LEU A 135 -19.53 -22.92 27.93
CA LEU A 135 -18.87 -23.37 29.16
C LEU A 135 -19.84 -23.23 30.35
N SER A 136 -19.80 -24.20 31.27
CA SER A 136 -20.48 -24.05 32.56
C SER A 136 -19.87 -22.89 33.37
N GLU A 137 -20.61 -22.33 34.34
CA GLU A 137 -20.08 -21.25 35.18
C GLU A 137 -18.82 -21.66 35.95
N GLU A 138 -18.71 -22.91 36.37
CA GLU A 138 -17.51 -23.46 37.02
C GLU A 138 -16.31 -23.51 36.06
N GLU A 139 -16.53 -23.86 34.79
CA GLU A 139 -15.49 -23.84 33.77
C GLU A 139 -15.08 -22.42 33.37
N LYS A 140 -16.05 -21.49 33.29
CA LYS A 140 -15.77 -20.06 33.06
C LYS A 140 -14.90 -19.50 34.17
N GLU A 141 -15.22 -19.81 35.43
CA GLU A 141 -14.46 -19.31 36.58
C GLU A 141 -13.05 -19.90 36.64
N ALA A 142 -12.88 -21.18 36.29
CA ALA A 142 -11.57 -21.80 36.17
C ALA A 142 -10.72 -21.15 35.05
N VAL A 143 -11.34 -20.84 33.91
CA VAL A 143 -10.68 -20.14 32.80
C VAL A 143 -10.30 -18.71 33.19
N ARG A 144 -11.18 -17.96 33.86
CA ARG A 144 -10.88 -16.62 34.38
C ARG A 144 -9.74 -16.64 35.39
N ALA A 145 -9.73 -17.60 36.31
CA ALA A 145 -8.65 -17.73 37.29
C ALA A 145 -7.29 -17.98 36.63
N VAL A 146 -7.25 -18.79 35.57
CA VAL A 146 -6.03 -19.01 34.76
C VAL A 146 -5.64 -17.74 34.01
N PHE A 147 -6.61 -17.05 33.40
CA PHE A 147 -6.35 -15.80 32.70
C PHE A 147 -5.83 -14.72 33.63
N ASN A 148 -6.50 -14.44 34.75
CA ASN A 148 -6.10 -13.43 35.73
C ASN A 148 -4.67 -13.67 36.27
N ARG A 149 -4.21 -14.93 36.26
CA ARG A 149 -2.83 -15.29 36.61
C ARG A 149 -1.82 -14.98 35.49
N LEU A 150 -2.24 -15.01 34.23
CA LEU A 150 -1.38 -14.86 33.04
C LEU A 150 -1.54 -13.49 32.33
N ALA A 151 -2.61 -12.76 32.62
CA ALA A 151 -3.03 -11.57 31.90
C ALA A 151 -2.30 -10.32 32.38
N THR A 152 -1.13 -10.06 31.79
CA THR A 152 -0.55 -8.71 31.80
C THR A 152 -1.44 -7.76 31.00
N GLU A 153 -1.35 -6.45 31.26
CA GLU A 153 -2.10 -5.45 30.48
C GLU A 153 -1.80 -5.54 28.98
N GLU A 154 -0.57 -5.91 28.60
CA GLU A 154 -0.18 -6.16 27.20
C GLU A 154 -0.95 -7.34 26.57
N VAL A 155 -1.13 -8.43 27.32
CA VAL A 155 -1.90 -9.60 26.86
C VAL A 155 -3.37 -9.23 26.65
N LYS A 156 -3.95 -8.43 27.55
CA LYS A 156 -5.33 -7.91 27.41
C LYS A 156 -5.48 -7.03 26.17
N GLN A 157 -4.52 -6.13 25.93
CA GLN A 157 -4.49 -5.26 24.74
C GLN A 157 -4.38 -6.06 23.44
N ILE A 158 -3.53 -7.10 23.39
CA ILE A 158 -3.39 -7.97 22.22
C ILE A 158 -4.70 -8.73 21.94
N LEU A 159 -5.36 -9.25 22.98
CA LEU A 159 -6.65 -9.94 22.85
C LEU A 159 -7.75 -9.00 22.33
N ALA A 160 -7.78 -7.76 22.82
CA ALA A 160 -8.69 -6.73 22.33
C ALA A 160 -8.43 -6.37 20.87
N ALA A 161 -7.17 -6.17 20.49
CA ALA A 161 -6.79 -5.90 19.10
C ALA A 161 -7.16 -7.05 18.15
N ILE A 162 -6.93 -8.31 18.55
CA ILE A 162 -7.31 -9.50 17.78
C ILE A 162 -8.84 -9.58 17.61
N HIS A 163 -9.60 -9.25 18.66
CA HIS A 163 -11.06 -9.24 18.62
C HIS A 163 -11.61 -8.17 17.67
N VAL A 164 -11.10 -6.93 17.76
CA VAL A 164 -11.49 -5.82 16.87
C VAL A 164 -11.23 -6.16 15.41
N VAL A 165 -10.02 -6.65 15.09
CA VAL A 165 -9.64 -7.03 13.71
C VAL A 165 -10.54 -8.15 13.16
N ASN A 166 -10.81 -9.19 13.95
CA ASN A 166 -11.69 -10.28 13.49
C ASN A 166 -13.16 -9.86 13.33
N ASN A 167 -13.64 -8.89 14.12
CA ASN A 167 -14.98 -8.35 13.95
C ASN A 167 -15.10 -7.52 12.67
N ASN A 168 -14.06 -6.75 12.32
CA ASN A 168 -14.02 -5.91 11.13
C ASN A 168 -13.78 -6.68 9.82
N LEU A 169 -13.22 -7.89 9.87
CA LEU A 169 -13.14 -8.80 8.72
C LEU A 169 -14.56 -9.18 8.23
N SER A 170 -14.88 -8.83 6.98
CA SER A 170 -16.22 -8.99 6.42
C SER A 170 -16.62 -10.47 6.27
N LEU A 171 -17.90 -10.79 6.49
CA LEU A 171 -18.44 -12.15 6.31
C LEU A 171 -18.28 -12.65 4.86
N ALA A 172 -18.22 -11.73 3.89
CA ALA A 172 -17.97 -12.04 2.48
C ALA A 172 -16.52 -12.49 2.23
N THR A 173 -15.55 -11.99 3.01
CA THR A 173 -14.11 -12.35 2.94
C THR A 173 -13.84 -13.82 3.33
N ALA A 174 -14.71 -14.43 4.14
CA ALA A 174 -14.57 -15.83 4.56
C ALA A 174 -15.23 -16.84 3.62
N ASN A 175 -16.00 -16.40 2.62
CA ASN A 175 -17.07 -17.21 2.01
C ASN A 175 -16.65 -18.21 0.91
N ASP A 176 -15.37 -18.32 0.55
CA ASP A 176 -14.95 -19.33 -0.44
C ASP A 176 -14.65 -20.70 0.21
N ARG A 177 -15.75 -21.45 0.38
CA ARG A 177 -16.00 -22.91 0.55
C ARG A 177 -15.11 -23.82 1.42
N TYR A 178 -14.05 -23.35 2.06
CA TYR A 178 -13.35 -24.09 3.13
C TYR A 178 -12.89 -23.17 4.27
N ILE A 179 -12.69 -21.88 3.97
CA ILE A 179 -12.34 -20.84 4.93
C ILE A 179 -13.57 -20.44 5.78
N SER A 180 -14.80 -20.53 5.26
CA SER A 180 -16.04 -20.09 5.92
C SER A 180 -16.33 -20.81 7.25
N ALA A 181 -16.36 -22.15 7.25
CA ALA A 181 -16.67 -22.92 8.46
C ALA A 181 -15.59 -22.75 9.56
N THR A 182 -14.35 -22.63 9.12
CA THR A 182 -13.18 -22.48 9.99
C THR A 182 -13.07 -21.06 10.52
N SER A 183 -13.23 -20.03 9.68
CA SER A 183 -13.22 -18.61 10.04
C SER A 183 -14.40 -18.24 10.94
N SER A 184 -15.60 -18.76 10.67
CA SER A 184 -16.75 -18.59 11.57
C SER A 184 -16.47 -19.22 12.93
N SER A 185 -15.90 -20.43 12.98
CA SER A 185 -15.52 -21.08 14.24
C SER A 185 -14.42 -20.32 14.99
N VAL A 186 -13.40 -19.80 14.28
CA VAL A 186 -12.33 -18.94 14.86
C VAL A 186 -12.91 -17.66 15.42
N LYS A 187 -13.75 -16.98 14.65
CA LYS A 187 -14.35 -15.70 15.03
C LYS A 187 -15.25 -15.88 16.26
N THR A 188 -16.10 -16.90 16.26
CA THR A 188 -16.91 -17.27 17.41
C THR A 188 -16.04 -17.65 18.61
N ALA A 189 -14.98 -18.45 18.42
CA ALA A 189 -14.07 -18.82 19.50
C ALA A 189 -13.33 -17.62 20.10
N ILE A 190 -12.80 -16.72 19.27
CA ILE A 190 -12.10 -15.51 19.73
C ILE A 190 -13.09 -14.56 20.44
N ALA A 191 -14.30 -14.40 19.92
CA ALA A 191 -15.35 -13.62 20.56
C ALA A 191 -15.81 -14.25 21.89
N SER A 192 -15.98 -15.57 21.93
CA SER A 192 -16.28 -16.31 23.15
C SER A 192 -15.17 -16.15 24.18
N MET A 193 -13.91 -16.33 23.79
CA MET A 193 -12.75 -16.09 24.66
C MET A 193 -12.76 -14.67 25.19
N TYR A 194 -12.83 -13.66 24.31
CA TYR A 194 -12.89 -12.26 24.69
C TYR A 194 -14.01 -11.96 25.70
N ASN A 195 -15.21 -12.47 25.45
CA ASN A 195 -16.38 -12.26 26.30
C ASN A 195 -16.39 -13.07 27.60
N TYR A 196 -15.72 -14.22 27.66
CA TYR A 196 -15.63 -15.03 28.87
C TYR A 196 -14.51 -14.57 29.80
N ILE A 197 -13.45 -14.01 29.21
CA ILE A 197 -12.20 -13.73 29.88
C ILE A 197 -12.13 -12.30 30.42
N LEU A 198 -12.60 -11.31 29.66
CA LEU A 198 -12.54 -9.90 30.08
C LEU A 198 -13.83 -9.48 30.77
N GLU A 199 -13.69 -8.76 31.89
CA GLU A 199 -14.82 -8.13 32.56
C GLU A 199 -15.44 -7.05 31.65
N PRO A 200 -16.75 -6.74 31.77
CA PRO A 200 -17.41 -5.79 30.87
C PRO A 200 -16.73 -4.42 30.77
N ASN A 201 -16.07 -3.96 31.82
CA ASN A 201 -15.31 -2.70 31.88
C ASN A 201 -13.86 -2.81 31.36
N GLU A 202 -13.37 -4.01 31.09
CA GLU A 202 -12.05 -4.27 30.48
C GLU A 202 -12.15 -4.51 28.96
N ARG A 203 -13.37 -4.61 28.43
CA ARG A 203 -13.62 -4.79 27.00
C ARG A 203 -13.47 -3.45 26.29
N ALA A 204 -12.49 -3.36 25.39
CA ALA A 204 -12.44 -2.32 24.38
C ALA A 204 -13.77 -2.25 23.62
N ASP A 205 -14.29 -1.03 23.42
CA ASP A 205 -15.47 -0.82 22.58
C ASP A 205 -15.11 -1.27 21.15
N PRO A 206 -15.88 -2.16 20.51
CA PRO A 206 -15.69 -2.46 19.08
C PRO A 206 -15.70 -1.21 18.19
N ALA A 207 -16.27 -0.09 18.66
CA ALA A 207 -16.24 1.21 18.00
C ALA A 207 -14.94 2.02 18.24
N GLU A 208 -14.09 1.64 19.20
CA GLU A 208 -12.76 2.22 19.36
C GLU A 208 -11.83 1.66 18.28
N THR A 209 -11.65 2.43 17.21
CA THR A 209 -10.76 2.08 16.11
C THR A 209 -9.31 2.19 16.55
N LEU A 210 -8.53 1.12 16.37
CA LEU A 210 -7.07 1.20 16.38
C LEU A 210 -6.60 2.29 15.39
N PRO A 211 -5.43 2.93 15.61
CA PRO A 211 -4.81 3.74 14.58
C PRO A 211 -4.72 2.93 13.27
N PRO A 212 -5.07 3.48 12.09
CA PRO A 212 -5.14 2.73 10.84
C PRO A 212 -3.87 1.94 10.52
N GLU A 213 -2.70 2.45 10.91
CA GLU A 213 -1.42 1.78 10.71
C GLU A 213 -1.25 0.53 11.59
N GLU A 214 -1.77 0.53 12.81
CA GLU A 214 -1.73 -0.63 13.71
C GLU A 214 -2.76 -1.69 13.32
N GLU A 215 -3.98 -1.27 12.94
CA GLU A 215 -5.01 -2.17 12.40
C GLU A 215 -4.52 -2.91 11.16
N ALA A 216 -3.86 -2.19 10.24
CA ALA A 216 -3.21 -2.75 9.07
C ALA A 216 -2.17 -3.81 9.45
N LYS A 217 -1.19 -3.46 10.31
CA LYS A 217 -0.12 -4.36 10.79
C LYS A 217 -0.67 -5.64 11.42
N LEU A 218 -1.69 -5.53 12.27
CA LEU A 218 -2.34 -6.68 12.90
C LEU A 218 -3.12 -7.53 11.89
N SER A 219 -3.90 -6.92 11.00
CA SER A 219 -4.65 -7.62 9.95
C SER A 219 -3.75 -8.45 9.03
N ILE A 220 -2.59 -7.91 8.65
CA ILE A 220 -1.56 -8.64 7.87
C ILE A 220 -1.07 -9.88 8.62
N ARG A 221 -0.69 -9.72 9.90
CA ARG A 221 -0.16 -10.81 10.71
C ARG A 221 -1.20 -11.91 10.88
N VAL A 222 -2.44 -11.54 11.18
CA VAL A 222 -3.56 -12.48 11.32
C VAL A 222 -3.86 -13.20 10.00
N GLY A 223 -3.92 -12.46 8.88
CA GLY A 223 -4.14 -13.04 7.55
C GLY A 223 -3.03 -14.01 7.15
N TYR A 224 -1.77 -13.64 7.36
CA TYR A 224 -0.61 -14.49 7.04
C TYR A 224 -0.55 -15.75 7.91
N SER A 225 -0.73 -15.62 9.23
CA SER A 225 -0.78 -16.76 10.15
C SER A 225 -1.93 -17.70 9.81
N SER A 226 -3.09 -17.16 9.45
CA SER A 226 -4.24 -17.93 9.00
C SER A 226 -3.94 -18.69 7.71
N LEU A 227 -3.39 -18.04 6.67
CA LEU A 227 -3.01 -18.67 5.40
C LEU A 227 -1.93 -19.74 5.57
N THR A 228 -0.91 -19.49 6.39
CA THR A 228 0.16 -20.46 6.68
C THR A 228 -0.41 -21.69 7.38
N PHE A 229 -1.33 -21.49 8.32
CA PHE A 229 -2.03 -22.56 9.00
C PHE A 229 -2.96 -23.34 8.07
N TYR A 230 -3.78 -22.67 7.25
CA TYR A 230 -4.60 -23.34 6.23
C TYR A 230 -3.73 -24.15 5.28
N ALA A 231 -2.56 -23.62 4.93
CA ALA A 231 -1.61 -24.35 4.11
C ALA A 231 -1.10 -25.62 4.79
N GLN A 232 -0.83 -25.54 6.09
CA GLN A 232 -0.39 -26.66 6.91
C GLN A 232 -1.49 -27.71 7.15
N LYS A 233 -2.75 -27.32 7.34
CA LYS A 233 -3.89 -28.24 7.48
C LYS A 233 -4.25 -28.92 6.15
N LEU A 234 -4.19 -28.20 5.04
CA LEU A 234 -4.44 -28.79 3.72
C LEU A 234 -3.32 -29.77 3.31
N ARG A 235 -2.08 -29.60 3.79
CA ARG A 235 -1.01 -30.61 3.66
C ARG A 235 -1.32 -31.94 4.35
N GLN A 236 -2.20 -31.94 5.36
CA GLN A 236 -2.63 -33.16 6.05
C GLN A 236 -3.69 -33.94 5.25
N ILE A 237 -4.24 -33.35 4.18
CA ILE A 237 -5.19 -34.02 3.29
C ILE A 237 -4.40 -34.79 2.20
N PRO A 238 -4.51 -36.13 2.15
CA PRO A 238 -3.82 -36.92 1.13
C PRO A 238 -4.19 -36.47 -0.29
N GLY A 239 -3.20 -36.33 -1.17
CA GLY A 239 -3.40 -35.99 -2.59
C GLY A 239 -3.39 -34.51 -2.94
N ARG A 240 -3.31 -33.58 -1.97
CA ARG A 240 -3.22 -32.12 -2.24
C ARG A 240 -1.85 -31.49 -2.02
N ASN A 241 -0.81 -32.30 -1.88
CA ASN A 241 0.49 -31.83 -1.40
C ASN A 241 1.17 -30.81 -2.35
N GLU A 242 0.99 -30.96 -3.66
CA GLU A 242 1.59 -30.05 -4.67
C GLU A 242 0.86 -28.70 -4.75
N ASP A 243 -0.47 -28.69 -4.82
CA ASP A 243 -1.27 -27.45 -4.78
C ASP A 243 -0.94 -26.62 -3.54
N MET A 244 -0.67 -27.30 -2.42
CA MET A 244 -0.33 -26.64 -1.16
C MET A 244 1.10 -26.13 -1.09
N LYS A 245 2.07 -26.83 -1.67
CA LYS A 245 3.42 -26.29 -1.87
C LYS A 245 3.38 -25.06 -2.76
N LEU A 246 2.56 -25.08 -3.81
CA LEU A 246 2.38 -23.96 -4.72
C LEU A 246 1.76 -22.76 -4.02
N LEU A 247 0.64 -22.94 -3.28
CA LEU A 247 -0.01 -21.86 -2.54
C LEU A 247 0.91 -21.27 -1.46
N HIS A 248 1.65 -22.11 -0.75
CA HIS A 248 2.62 -21.66 0.24
C HIS A 248 3.74 -20.84 -0.40
N ARG A 249 4.32 -21.33 -1.51
CA ARG A 249 5.35 -20.61 -2.27
C ARG A 249 4.85 -19.25 -2.76
N LYS A 250 3.61 -19.18 -3.25
CA LYS A 250 2.95 -17.93 -3.63
C LYS A 250 2.83 -16.98 -2.43
N ALA A 251 2.34 -17.46 -1.28
CA ALA A 251 2.19 -16.66 -0.06
C ALA A 251 3.53 -16.11 0.45
N GLU A 252 4.60 -16.91 0.42
CA GLU A 252 5.93 -16.45 0.79
C GLU A 252 6.49 -15.41 -0.18
N LEU A 253 6.26 -15.57 -1.48
CA LEU A 253 6.70 -14.61 -2.50
C LEU A 253 6.03 -13.27 -2.32
N LEU A 254 4.72 -13.27 -2.22
CA LEU A 254 3.92 -12.06 -2.06
C LEU A 254 4.22 -11.35 -0.73
N ARG A 255 4.41 -12.10 0.37
CA ARG A 255 4.84 -11.53 1.68
C ARG A 255 6.17 -10.77 1.54
N ASP A 256 7.18 -11.43 0.97
CA ASP A 256 8.51 -10.85 0.85
C ASP A 256 8.53 -9.65 -0.10
N LEU A 257 7.64 -9.64 -1.10
CA LEU A 257 7.42 -8.51 -2.00
C LEU A 257 6.61 -7.36 -1.39
N HIS A 258 6.09 -7.48 -0.16
CA HIS A 258 5.25 -6.45 0.44
C HIS A 258 5.82 -5.76 1.69
N GLU A 259 6.98 -6.16 2.27
CA GLU A 259 7.70 -5.65 3.49
C GLU A 259 6.88 -4.97 4.61
N PHE A 260 6.13 -3.91 4.31
CA PHE A 260 5.23 -3.17 5.21
C PHE A 260 3.82 -3.75 5.30
N GLY A 261 3.51 -4.75 4.46
CA GLY A 261 2.22 -5.39 4.35
C GLY A 261 1.08 -4.45 3.92
N TYR A 262 -0.10 -5.05 3.86
CA TYR A 262 -1.40 -4.47 3.49
C TYR A 262 -1.75 -3.26 4.37
N LYS A 263 -1.80 -2.07 3.76
CA LYS A 263 -2.07 -0.81 4.47
C LYS A 263 -3.54 -0.69 4.90
N SER A 264 -4.39 -1.59 4.41
CA SER A 264 -5.82 -1.61 4.63
C SER A 264 -6.39 -3.02 4.41
N SER A 265 -7.59 -3.31 4.94
CA SER A 265 -8.31 -4.57 4.69
C SER A 265 -8.49 -4.88 3.18
N PRO A 266 -8.83 -3.91 2.30
CA PRO A 266 -8.87 -4.14 0.85
C PRO A 266 -7.56 -4.67 0.25
N ASP A 267 -6.41 -4.24 0.78
CA ASP A 267 -5.13 -4.72 0.26
C ASP A 267 -4.90 -6.21 0.63
N VAL A 268 -5.51 -6.70 1.73
CA VAL A 268 -5.49 -8.13 2.11
C VAL A 268 -6.36 -8.95 1.16
N ASP A 269 -7.53 -8.43 0.77
CA ASP A 269 -8.41 -9.09 -0.19
C ASP A 269 -7.73 -9.22 -1.56
N CYS A 270 -7.12 -8.13 -2.05
CA CYS A 270 -6.28 -8.12 -3.26
C CYS A 270 -5.16 -9.17 -3.20
N PHE A 271 -4.56 -9.39 -2.02
CA PHE A 271 -3.54 -10.41 -1.85
C PHE A 271 -4.08 -11.84 -1.94
N ILE A 272 -5.21 -12.12 -1.29
CA ILE A 272 -5.84 -13.46 -1.37
C ILE A 272 -6.27 -13.75 -2.82
N GLU A 273 -6.83 -12.76 -3.50
CA GLU A 273 -7.17 -12.85 -4.93
C GLU A 273 -5.91 -13.07 -5.77
N ALA A 274 -4.83 -12.32 -5.54
CA ALA A 274 -3.56 -12.49 -6.25
C ALA A 274 -2.99 -13.90 -6.07
N LEU A 275 -3.06 -14.49 -4.86
CA LEU A 275 -2.64 -15.88 -4.63
C LEU A 275 -3.37 -16.87 -5.55
N MET A 276 -4.66 -16.64 -5.75
CA MET A 276 -5.50 -17.50 -6.57
C MET A 276 -5.26 -17.28 -8.07
N VAL A 277 -5.07 -16.03 -8.50
CA VAL A 277 -5.07 -15.71 -9.94
C VAL A 277 -3.70 -15.80 -10.59
N ILE A 278 -2.58 -15.62 -9.84
CA ILE A 278 -1.24 -15.67 -10.43
C ILE A 278 -0.93 -17.08 -10.99
N PRO A 279 -0.74 -17.23 -12.31
CA PRO A 279 -0.37 -18.51 -12.91
C PRO A 279 1.01 -18.99 -12.44
N GLU A 280 1.17 -20.31 -12.23
CA GLU A 280 2.44 -20.90 -11.77
C GLU A 280 3.63 -20.54 -12.68
N LYS A 281 3.41 -20.50 -14.00
CA LYS A 281 4.42 -20.11 -15.01
C LYS A 281 5.01 -18.71 -14.81
N HIS A 282 4.38 -17.86 -13.98
CA HIS A 282 4.83 -16.50 -13.69
C HIS A 282 5.49 -16.35 -12.31
N LEU A 283 5.57 -17.42 -11.50
CA LEU A 283 6.23 -17.35 -10.19
C LEU A 283 7.73 -17.09 -10.30
N GLY A 284 8.38 -17.55 -11.37
CA GLY A 284 9.80 -17.26 -11.61
C GLY A 284 10.09 -15.76 -11.74
N PHE A 285 9.16 -14.97 -12.26
CA PHE A 285 9.28 -13.51 -12.32
C PHE A 285 9.21 -12.89 -10.92
N LEU A 286 8.24 -13.31 -10.11
CA LEU A 286 8.08 -12.82 -8.73
C LEU A 286 9.29 -13.19 -7.86
N GLU A 287 9.88 -14.36 -8.10
CA GLU A 287 11.15 -14.76 -7.47
C GLU A 287 12.30 -13.83 -7.85
N GLN A 288 12.44 -13.48 -9.13
CA GLN A 288 13.45 -12.51 -9.56
C GLN A 288 13.23 -11.14 -8.92
N ALA A 289 11.98 -10.67 -8.84
CA ALA A 289 11.65 -9.40 -8.20
C ALA A 289 11.99 -9.41 -6.70
N LYS A 290 11.68 -10.51 -6.02
CA LYS A 290 12.02 -10.75 -4.61
C LYS A 290 13.53 -10.76 -4.38
N GLU A 291 14.28 -11.49 -5.19
CA GLU A 291 15.74 -11.55 -5.07
C GLU A 291 16.40 -10.21 -5.37
N LEU A 292 15.92 -9.46 -6.38
CA LEU A 292 16.38 -8.10 -6.62
C LEU A 292 16.09 -7.19 -5.42
N ARG A 293 14.90 -7.28 -4.83
CA ARG A 293 14.55 -6.51 -3.63
C ARG A 293 15.47 -6.83 -2.46
N ARG A 294 15.72 -8.12 -2.19
CA ARG A 294 16.67 -8.55 -1.16
C ARG A 294 18.07 -8.00 -1.42
N ALA A 295 18.53 -8.04 -2.67
CA ALA A 295 19.82 -7.47 -3.04
C ALA A 295 19.87 -5.95 -2.81
N VAL A 296 18.79 -5.21 -3.11
CA VAL A 296 18.68 -3.77 -2.83
C VAL A 296 18.73 -3.49 -1.32
N SER A 297 17.97 -4.23 -0.51
CA SER A 297 17.93 -4.06 0.95
C SER A 297 19.25 -4.41 1.63
N ASN A 298 19.94 -5.46 1.16
CA ASN A 298 21.20 -5.95 1.75
C ASN A 298 22.46 -5.24 1.21
N SER A 299 22.31 -4.27 0.30
CA SER A 299 23.46 -3.56 -0.27
C SER A 299 24.05 -2.56 0.74
N GLU A 300 24.88 -3.05 1.65
CA GLU A 300 25.64 -2.21 2.58
C GLU A 300 26.55 -1.23 1.80
N GLY A 301 26.56 0.04 2.21
CA GLY A 301 27.32 1.10 1.53
C GLY A 301 26.68 1.65 0.25
N ALA A 302 25.57 1.09 -0.24
CA ALA A 302 24.85 1.70 -1.36
C ALA A 302 24.20 3.02 -0.95
N ASN A 303 24.22 3.96 -1.90
CA ASN A 303 23.52 5.23 -1.76
C ASN A 303 22.05 5.01 -1.33
N THR A 304 21.65 5.64 -0.22
CA THR A 304 20.32 5.46 0.38
C THR A 304 19.19 5.86 -0.58
N VAL A 305 19.37 6.95 -1.33
CA VAL A 305 18.38 7.40 -2.32
C VAL A 305 18.23 6.37 -3.46
N ALA A 306 19.33 5.73 -3.89
CA ALA A 306 19.29 4.71 -4.94
C ALA A 306 18.58 3.44 -4.46
N ARG A 307 18.80 3.07 -3.19
CA ARG A 307 18.09 1.96 -2.55
C ARG A 307 16.59 2.24 -2.44
N GLU A 308 16.19 3.41 -1.95
CA GLU A 308 14.77 3.77 -1.84
C GLU A 308 14.10 3.90 -3.22
N LEU A 309 14.80 4.44 -4.22
CA LEU A 309 14.28 4.52 -5.58
C LEU A 309 14.02 3.12 -6.15
N ALA A 310 15.00 2.23 -6.07
CA ALA A 310 14.85 0.85 -6.55
C ALA A 310 13.75 0.11 -5.80
N ARG A 311 13.64 0.28 -4.47
CA ARG A 311 12.56 -0.29 -3.67
C ARG A 311 11.19 0.20 -4.15
N ASN A 312 11.03 1.51 -4.37
CA ASN A 312 9.77 2.08 -4.85
C ASN A 312 9.41 1.60 -6.26
N GLU A 313 10.38 1.51 -7.17
CA GLU A 313 10.15 0.99 -8.53
C GLU A 313 9.76 -0.49 -8.53
N ILE A 314 10.39 -1.33 -7.68
CA ILE A 314 10.01 -2.74 -7.51
C ILE A 314 8.58 -2.84 -6.97
N ASN A 315 8.21 -2.03 -5.98
CA ASN A 315 6.85 -1.99 -5.44
C ASN A 315 5.83 -1.59 -6.51
N GLN A 316 6.12 -0.56 -7.31
CA GLN A 316 5.24 -0.13 -8.40
C GLN A 316 5.05 -1.22 -9.46
N LEU A 317 6.14 -1.86 -9.90
CA LEU A 317 6.07 -2.97 -10.84
C LEU A 317 5.28 -4.16 -10.29
N THR A 318 5.49 -4.47 -9.01
CA THR A 318 4.76 -5.53 -8.30
C THR A 318 3.25 -5.23 -8.25
N ASN A 319 2.86 -4.00 -7.91
CA ASN A 319 1.46 -3.57 -7.91
C ASN A 319 0.82 -3.62 -9.31
N LYS A 320 1.55 -3.19 -10.36
CA LYS A 320 1.07 -3.33 -11.75
C LYS A 320 0.81 -4.79 -12.11
N CYS A 321 1.67 -5.70 -11.65
CA CYS A 321 1.47 -7.13 -11.88
C CYS A 321 0.21 -7.64 -11.18
N TYR A 322 -0.06 -7.22 -9.94
CA TYR A 322 -1.31 -7.61 -9.27
C TYR A 322 -2.53 -7.08 -9.97
N GLN A 323 -2.57 -5.78 -10.29
CA GLN A 323 -3.70 -5.20 -11.03
C GLN A 323 -3.93 -5.89 -12.37
N PHE A 324 -2.85 -6.31 -13.05
CA PHE A 324 -2.96 -7.09 -14.26
C PHE A 324 -3.57 -8.47 -13.99
N PHE A 325 -3.13 -9.18 -12.94
CA PHE A 325 -3.66 -10.50 -12.61
C PHE A 325 -5.06 -10.48 -11.97
N GLU A 326 -5.48 -9.42 -11.28
CA GLU A 326 -6.84 -9.28 -10.75
C GLU A 326 -7.90 -9.29 -11.87
N GLY A 327 -7.55 -8.74 -13.05
CA GLY A 327 -8.40 -8.87 -14.23
C GLY A 327 -8.44 -10.30 -14.72
N ILE A 328 -9.63 -10.85 -15.03
CA ILE A 328 -9.76 -12.17 -15.67
C ILE A 328 -9.00 -12.15 -17.02
N GLN A 329 -7.78 -12.68 -17.02
CA GLN A 329 -6.94 -12.74 -18.22
C GLN A 329 -7.34 -13.94 -19.08
N THR A 330 -8.22 -13.70 -20.07
CA THR A 330 -8.61 -14.72 -21.04
C THR A 330 -7.66 -14.81 -22.25
N ASP A 331 -6.79 -13.82 -22.43
CA ASP A 331 -5.91 -13.69 -23.59
C ASP A 331 -4.45 -13.99 -23.22
N GLU A 332 -4.00 -15.21 -23.51
CA GLU A 332 -2.62 -15.64 -23.22
C GLU A 332 -1.56 -14.76 -23.91
N LYS A 333 -1.87 -14.18 -25.07
CA LYS A 333 -0.94 -13.32 -25.82
C LYS A 333 -0.72 -12.00 -25.09
N LYS A 334 -1.79 -11.40 -24.56
CA LYS A 334 -1.68 -10.19 -23.71
C LYS A 334 -0.90 -10.46 -22.44
N THR A 335 -1.17 -11.60 -21.78
CA THR A 335 -0.41 -12.02 -20.59
C THR A 335 1.07 -12.20 -20.91
N ALA A 336 1.41 -12.88 -22.00
CA ALA A 336 2.81 -13.04 -22.42
C ALA A 336 3.49 -11.70 -22.73
N GLN A 337 2.81 -10.80 -23.43
CA GLN A 337 3.32 -9.47 -23.74
C GLN A 337 3.53 -8.62 -22.47
N PHE A 338 2.56 -8.62 -21.55
CA PHE A 338 2.69 -7.95 -20.26
C PHE A 338 3.89 -8.47 -19.47
N MET A 339 4.04 -9.80 -19.37
CA MET A 339 5.14 -10.40 -18.64
C MET A 339 6.49 -10.10 -19.27
N LEU A 340 6.60 -10.03 -20.60
CA LEU A 340 7.82 -9.59 -21.28
C LEU A 340 8.20 -8.16 -20.87
N LEU A 341 7.25 -7.22 -20.94
CA LEU A 341 7.47 -5.84 -20.52
C LEU A 341 7.83 -5.73 -19.03
N ALA A 342 7.21 -6.55 -18.17
CA ALA A 342 7.52 -6.59 -16.75
C ALA A 342 8.96 -7.07 -16.48
N HIS A 343 9.45 -8.08 -17.21
CA HIS A 343 10.84 -8.52 -17.12
C HIS A 343 11.82 -7.44 -17.60
N GLU A 344 11.50 -6.77 -18.72
CA GLU A 344 12.30 -5.65 -19.21
C GLU A 344 12.36 -4.51 -18.18
N GLU A 345 11.23 -4.19 -17.53
CA GLU A 345 11.17 -3.18 -16.47
C GLU A 345 12.00 -3.60 -15.24
N LEU A 346 11.92 -4.86 -14.80
CA LEU A 346 12.71 -5.37 -13.68
C LEU A 346 14.22 -5.35 -13.98
N ASN A 347 14.62 -5.77 -15.18
CA ASN A 347 16.01 -5.72 -15.64
C ASN A 347 16.53 -4.28 -15.69
N ARG A 348 15.69 -3.35 -16.17
CA ARG A 348 15.99 -1.91 -16.15
C ARG A 348 16.22 -1.43 -14.72
N ILE A 349 15.32 -1.71 -13.78
CA ILE A 349 15.47 -1.35 -12.35
C ILE A 349 16.78 -1.90 -11.79
N SER A 350 17.09 -3.17 -12.06
CA SER A 350 18.34 -3.79 -11.60
C SER A 350 19.58 -3.09 -12.15
N SER A 351 19.59 -2.78 -13.45
CA SER A 351 20.71 -2.08 -14.10
C SER A 351 20.89 -0.65 -13.58
N THR A 352 19.79 0.07 -13.39
CA THR A 352 19.74 1.43 -12.84
C THR A 352 20.24 1.44 -11.40
N PHE A 353 19.78 0.51 -10.57
CA PHE A 353 20.26 0.37 -9.19
C PHE A 353 21.76 0.09 -9.14
N ARG A 354 22.28 -0.87 -9.91
CA ARG A 354 23.72 -1.18 -9.96
C ARG A 354 24.57 0.01 -10.42
N THR A 355 24.02 0.86 -11.29
CA THR A 355 24.72 2.05 -11.75
C THR A 355 24.73 3.13 -10.66
N HIS A 356 23.59 3.39 -10.01
CA HIS A 356 23.44 4.50 -9.08
C HIS A 356 23.77 4.17 -7.62
N CYS A 357 23.96 2.90 -7.27
CA CYS A 357 24.38 2.51 -5.93
C CYS A 357 25.85 2.87 -5.65
N LEU A 358 26.65 3.08 -6.69
CA LEU A 358 28.06 3.46 -6.56
C LEU A 358 28.19 4.89 -5.98
N PRO A 359 29.10 5.12 -5.02
CA PRO A 359 29.27 6.43 -4.36
C PRO A 359 29.53 7.60 -5.33
N GLU A 360 30.17 7.32 -6.47
CA GLU A 360 30.52 8.31 -7.50
C GLU A 360 29.29 8.94 -8.20
N TYR A 361 28.13 8.28 -8.13
CA TYR A 361 26.86 8.79 -8.67
C TYR A 361 25.91 9.26 -7.57
N SER A 362 26.44 9.49 -6.35
CA SER A 362 25.64 10.03 -5.25
C SER A 362 25.18 11.44 -5.61
N ILE A 363 23.86 11.65 -5.61
CA ILE A 363 23.31 13.00 -5.62
C ILE A 363 23.76 13.68 -4.32
N PRO A 364 24.34 14.90 -4.36
CA PRO A 364 24.69 15.63 -3.16
C PRO A 364 23.40 15.99 -2.42
N ASP A 365 23.06 15.19 -1.42
CA ASP A 365 21.88 15.38 -0.58
C ASP A 365 22.29 15.39 0.91
N PRO A 366 23.02 16.44 1.34
CA PRO A 366 23.59 16.49 2.69
C PRO A 366 22.51 16.45 3.78
N ASP A 367 21.28 16.84 3.45
CA ASP A 367 20.14 16.91 4.37
C ASP A 367 19.18 15.72 4.21
N ASN A 368 19.51 14.74 3.36
CA ASN A 368 18.66 13.58 3.05
C ASN A 368 17.23 13.97 2.56
N LYS A 369 17.11 15.14 1.90
CA LYS A 369 15.87 15.71 1.39
C LYS A 369 15.22 14.81 0.34
N ILE A 370 15.99 14.24 -0.58
CA ILE A 370 15.48 13.40 -1.67
C ILE A 370 14.97 12.07 -1.13
N ALA A 371 15.69 11.46 -0.19
CA ALA A 371 15.20 10.25 0.46
C ALA A 371 13.87 10.53 1.18
N SER A 372 13.77 11.67 1.89
CA SER A 372 12.52 12.06 2.55
C SER A 372 11.36 12.26 1.58
N VAL A 373 11.63 12.74 0.36
CA VAL A 373 10.65 12.88 -0.72
C VAL A 373 10.19 11.52 -1.23
N LEU A 374 11.12 10.61 -1.52
CA LEU A 374 10.81 9.25 -1.99
C LEU A 374 9.99 8.46 -0.97
N MET A 375 10.27 8.62 0.32
CA MET A 375 9.53 7.93 1.38
C MET A 375 8.11 8.47 1.54
N ARG A 376 7.88 9.75 1.21
CA ARG A 376 6.58 10.41 1.38
C ARG A 376 5.67 10.26 0.18
N ASP A 377 6.23 10.13 -1.02
CA ASP A 377 5.44 10.16 -2.25
C ASP A 377 5.99 9.22 -3.34
N ALA A 378 5.18 8.21 -3.68
CA ALA A 378 5.48 7.29 -4.77
C ALA A 378 5.54 8.00 -6.14
N ASP A 379 4.84 9.13 -6.30
CA ASP A 379 4.85 9.92 -7.54
C ASP A 379 6.17 10.69 -7.74
N ALA A 380 7.05 10.70 -6.74
CA ALA A 380 8.37 11.32 -6.85
C ALA A 380 9.41 10.43 -7.56
N THR A 381 9.11 9.14 -7.76
CA THR A 381 10.04 8.17 -8.37
C THR A 381 10.62 8.66 -9.71
N GLU A 382 9.78 9.15 -10.62
CA GLU A 382 10.25 9.63 -11.94
C GLU A 382 11.10 10.90 -11.82
N PHE A 383 10.73 11.83 -10.93
CA PHE A 383 11.56 13.02 -10.68
C PHE A 383 12.95 12.64 -10.18
N VAL A 384 13.04 11.73 -9.21
CA VAL A 384 14.34 11.28 -8.69
C VAL A 384 15.14 10.51 -9.74
N ARG A 385 14.48 9.72 -10.59
CA ARG A 385 15.12 9.07 -11.74
C ARG A 385 15.78 10.10 -12.67
N GLN A 386 15.07 11.19 -12.99
CA GLN A 386 15.62 12.27 -13.81
C GLN A 386 16.81 12.98 -13.13
N LEU A 387 16.77 13.17 -11.80
CA LEU A 387 17.91 13.71 -11.04
C LEU A 387 19.15 12.80 -11.15
N TYR A 388 18.98 11.48 -11.09
CA TYR A 388 20.09 10.53 -11.28
C TYR A 388 20.66 10.55 -12.69
N LEU A 389 19.80 10.63 -13.72
CA LEU A 389 20.25 10.78 -15.10
C LEU A 389 21.07 12.05 -15.27
N MET A 390 20.63 13.15 -14.65
CA MET A 390 21.37 14.41 -14.64
C MET A 390 22.71 14.30 -13.89
N GLN A 391 22.73 13.71 -12.69
CA GLN A 391 23.95 13.48 -11.92
C GLN A 391 24.98 12.64 -12.71
N ARG A 392 24.53 11.63 -13.44
CA ARG A 392 25.40 10.85 -14.32
C ARG A 392 26.05 11.71 -15.40
N LYS A 393 25.26 12.54 -16.10
CA LYS A 393 25.79 13.50 -17.11
C LYS A 393 26.80 14.47 -16.48
N ILE A 394 26.54 14.94 -15.27
CA ILE A 394 27.45 15.81 -14.50
C ILE A 394 28.78 15.09 -14.22
N THR A 395 28.73 13.83 -13.81
CA THR A 395 29.93 13.04 -13.54
C THR A 395 30.77 12.84 -14.80
N GLU A 396 30.12 12.67 -15.95
CA GLU A 396 30.74 12.54 -17.28
C GLU A 396 31.24 13.89 -17.87
N SER A 397 30.79 15.03 -17.31
CA SER A 397 31.15 16.38 -17.78
C SER A 397 32.40 16.94 -17.08
N ASN A 398 33.06 17.92 -17.70
CA ASN A 398 34.31 18.52 -17.22
C ASN A 398 34.22 20.06 -17.11
N GLY A 399 35.08 20.65 -16.26
CA GLY A 399 35.27 22.10 -16.20
C GLY A 399 34.05 22.90 -15.75
N GLU A 400 33.81 24.04 -16.40
CA GLU A 400 32.75 25.00 -16.07
C GLU A 400 31.33 24.43 -16.28
N GLU A 401 31.15 23.59 -17.31
CA GLU A 401 29.87 22.93 -17.57
C GLU A 401 29.43 22.05 -16.40
N LYS A 402 30.37 21.29 -15.82
CA LYS A 402 30.12 20.45 -14.64
C LYS A 402 29.62 21.29 -13.46
N GLN A 403 30.28 22.41 -13.18
CA GLN A 403 29.91 23.30 -12.08
C GLN A 403 28.50 23.88 -12.29
N ASN A 404 28.21 24.40 -13.48
CA ASN A 404 26.89 24.95 -13.79
C ASN A 404 25.79 23.88 -13.67
N GLN A 405 26.03 22.68 -14.21
CA GLN A 405 25.07 21.57 -14.09
C GLN A 405 24.88 21.12 -12.63
N GLN A 406 25.92 21.15 -11.79
CA GLN A 406 25.79 20.88 -10.35
C GLN A 406 24.91 21.92 -9.64
N GLU A 407 25.04 23.20 -9.99
CA GLU A 407 24.20 24.26 -9.43
C GLU A 407 22.73 24.10 -9.87
N ILE A 408 22.49 23.71 -11.12
CA ILE A 408 21.15 23.37 -11.62
C ILE A 408 20.59 22.17 -10.85
N LEU A 409 21.37 21.10 -10.68
CA LEU A 409 20.94 19.92 -9.95
C LEU A 409 20.57 20.27 -8.51
N LYS A 410 21.39 21.07 -7.82
CA LYS A 410 21.12 21.54 -6.45
C LYS A 410 19.80 22.32 -6.38
N ALA A 411 19.59 23.25 -7.32
CA ALA A 411 18.33 24.01 -7.40
C ALA A 411 17.10 23.10 -7.58
N LEU A 412 17.21 22.07 -8.42
CA LEU A 412 16.13 21.11 -8.64
C LEU A 412 15.88 20.24 -7.41
N VAL A 413 16.93 19.79 -6.71
CA VAL A 413 16.82 19.01 -5.47
C VAL A 413 16.10 19.83 -4.39
N ASP A 414 16.55 21.05 -4.13
CA ASP A 414 15.95 21.91 -3.10
C ASP A 414 14.49 22.28 -3.45
N GLY A 415 14.25 22.67 -4.71
CA GLY A 415 12.90 23.01 -5.20
C GLY A 415 11.97 21.81 -5.22
N GLY A 416 12.48 20.62 -5.60
CA GLY A 416 11.72 19.37 -5.67
C GLY A 416 11.32 18.89 -4.28
N ALA A 417 12.23 18.99 -3.31
CA ALA A 417 11.93 18.65 -1.92
C ALA A 417 10.83 19.52 -1.32
N ALA A 418 10.89 20.83 -1.56
CA ALA A 418 9.83 21.76 -1.17
C ALA A 418 8.51 21.46 -1.88
N TYR A 419 8.57 21.21 -3.19
CA TYR A 419 7.41 20.93 -4.03
C TYR A 419 6.66 19.68 -3.58
N TYR A 420 7.34 18.54 -3.39
CA TYR A 420 6.71 17.28 -2.99
C TYR A 420 6.28 17.26 -1.53
N SER A 421 6.90 18.06 -0.66
CA SER A 421 6.48 18.18 0.75
C SER A 421 5.21 19.01 0.94
N ASN A 422 4.78 19.78 -0.05
CA ASN A 422 3.59 20.62 0.04
C ASN A 422 2.34 19.86 -0.43
N LEU A 423 1.30 19.76 0.42
CA LEU A 423 0.05 19.10 0.05
C LEU A 423 -0.73 19.85 -1.05
N LYS A 424 -0.57 21.17 -1.16
CA LYS A 424 -1.28 21.99 -2.15
C LYS A 424 -0.83 21.72 -3.59
N THR A 425 0.41 21.27 -3.78
CA THR A 425 1.00 21.00 -5.10
C THR A 425 0.64 19.62 -5.64
N ARG A 426 -0.09 18.79 -4.87
CA ARG A 426 -0.47 17.43 -5.30
C ARG A 426 -1.18 17.41 -6.65
N TYR A 427 -1.99 18.44 -6.94
CA TYR A 427 -2.73 18.55 -8.20
C TYR A 427 -1.84 18.79 -9.43
N SER A 428 -0.67 19.41 -9.25
CA SER A 428 0.26 19.70 -10.34
C SER A 428 1.31 18.61 -10.57
N ARG A 429 1.33 17.54 -9.76
CA ARG A 429 2.33 16.46 -9.87
C ARG A 429 2.30 15.77 -11.23
N ASN A 430 1.11 15.41 -11.73
CA ASN A 430 1.00 14.80 -13.07
C ASN A 430 1.49 15.72 -14.19
N ALA A 431 1.21 17.03 -14.08
CA ALA A 431 1.73 18.03 -15.00
C ALA A 431 3.27 18.06 -14.95
N PHE A 432 3.85 18.12 -13.75
CA PHE A 432 5.30 18.08 -13.59
C PHE A 432 5.91 16.80 -14.17
N LEU A 433 5.31 15.63 -13.91
CA LEU A 433 5.73 14.36 -14.50
C LEU A 433 5.71 14.38 -16.03
N ASN A 434 4.65 14.93 -16.63
CA ASN A 434 4.58 15.09 -18.09
C ASN A 434 5.69 16.01 -18.62
N TYR A 435 5.99 17.11 -17.92
CA TYR A 435 7.11 17.98 -18.30
C TYR A 435 8.44 17.26 -18.23
N LEU A 436 8.69 16.48 -17.17
CA LEU A 436 9.91 15.68 -17.04
C LEU A 436 10.06 14.70 -18.20
N GLN A 437 8.97 14.04 -18.61
CA GLN A 437 8.97 13.09 -19.72
C GLN A 437 9.18 13.75 -21.09
N LEU A 438 8.58 14.92 -21.31
CA LEU A 438 8.60 15.59 -22.62
C LEU A 438 9.86 16.45 -22.82
N VAL A 439 10.27 17.17 -21.78
CA VAL A 439 11.29 18.23 -21.86
C VAL A 439 12.62 17.79 -21.25
N GLY A 440 12.61 17.02 -20.17
CA GLY A 440 13.81 16.64 -19.42
C GLY A 440 14.38 17.76 -18.53
N LEU A 441 15.09 17.34 -17.47
CA LEU A 441 15.76 18.26 -16.53
C LEU A 441 17.05 18.89 -17.11
N ASP A 442 17.64 18.26 -18.11
CA ASP A 442 18.82 18.77 -18.82
C ASP A 442 18.51 19.97 -19.72
N SER A 443 17.24 20.33 -19.87
CA SER A 443 16.83 21.50 -20.64
C SER A 443 17.16 22.84 -19.96
N PHE A 444 17.43 22.89 -18.65
CA PHE A 444 17.75 24.13 -17.94
C PHE A 444 19.18 24.59 -18.23
N LYS A 445 19.37 25.88 -18.52
CA LYS A 445 20.71 26.44 -18.82
C LYS A 445 21.41 26.99 -17.58
N THR A 446 20.67 27.40 -16.56
CA THR A 446 21.22 28.00 -15.34
C THR A 446 20.44 27.55 -14.11
N ALA A 447 21.07 27.61 -12.93
CA ALA A 447 20.40 27.30 -11.67
C ALA A 447 19.20 28.21 -11.40
N LYS A 448 19.28 29.49 -11.82
CA LYS A 448 18.19 30.45 -11.70
C LYS A 448 16.96 30.02 -12.50
N GLU A 449 17.15 29.49 -13.71
CA GLU A 449 16.06 28.96 -14.53
C GLU A 449 15.35 27.79 -13.83
N ALA A 450 16.12 26.85 -13.28
CA ALA A 450 15.58 25.72 -12.52
C ALA A 450 14.81 26.19 -11.28
N GLN A 451 15.35 27.18 -10.54
CA GLN A 451 14.66 27.76 -9.39
C GLN A 451 13.33 28.42 -9.78
N GLN A 452 13.34 29.27 -10.82
CA GLN A 452 12.13 29.94 -11.30
C GLN A 452 11.06 28.94 -11.74
N PHE A 453 11.47 27.86 -12.43
CA PHE A 453 10.56 26.79 -12.82
C PHE A 453 9.95 26.07 -11.61
N MET A 454 10.77 25.72 -10.61
CA MET A 454 10.27 25.05 -9.39
C MET A 454 9.37 25.97 -8.55
N SER A 455 9.67 27.27 -8.47
CA SER A 455 8.80 28.27 -7.83
C SER A 455 7.47 28.40 -8.56
N PHE A 456 7.49 28.47 -9.90
CA PHE A 456 6.29 28.50 -10.72
C PHE A 456 5.42 27.27 -10.47
N LEU A 457 5.99 26.07 -10.58
CA LEU A 457 5.32 24.80 -10.28
C LEU A 457 4.66 24.80 -8.90
N SER A 458 5.39 25.28 -7.88
CA SER A 458 4.90 25.29 -6.50
C SER A 458 3.77 26.30 -6.27
N SER A 459 3.69 27.35 -7.08
CA SER A 459 2.66 28.39 -7.02
C SER A 459 1.38 28.02 -7.78
N LEU A 460 1.42 27.00 -8.64
CA LEU A 460 0.31 26.72 -9.55
C LEU A 460 -0.95 26.26 -8.78
N PRO A 461 -2.09 26.94 -8.96
CA PRO A 461 -3.35 26.43 -8.47
C PRO A 461 -3.79 25.21 -9.30
N LYS A 462 -4.76 24.44 -8.79
CA LYS A 462 -5.39 23.32 -9.52
C LYS A 462 -5.88 23.73 -10.92
N ASP A 463 -6.43 24.93 -11.05
CA ASP A 463 -6.93 25.43 -12.33
C ASP A 463 -5.80 25.89 -13.29
N GLY A 464 -4.57 26.01 -12.78
CA GLY A 464 -3.38 26.45 -13.50
C GLY A 464 -2.74 25.42 -14.42
N LEU A 465 -3.28 24.19 -14.49
CA LEU A 465 -2.71 23.10 -15.29
C LEU A 465 -2.68 23.40 -16.79
N ASN A 466 -3.68 24.13 -17.31
CA ASN A 466 -3.69 24.55 -18.71
C ASN A 466 -2.53 25.50 -19.03
N LEU A 467 -2.25 26.45 -18.12
CA LEU A 467 -1.10 27.35 -18.26
C LEU A 467 0.20 26.56 -18.25
N PHE A 468 0.32 25.55 -17.37
CA PHE A 468 1.48 24.68 -17.34
C PHE A 468 1.69 23.91 -18.65
N SER A 469 0.63 23.36 -19.24
CA SER A 469 0.71 22.68 -20.54
C SER A 469 1.25 23.62 -21.62
N MET A 470 0.72 24.84 -21.71
CA MET A 470 1.16 25.82 -22.71
C MET A 470 2.61 26.27 -22.50
N VAL A 471 3.02 26.41 -21.24
CA VAL A 471 4.41 26.70 -20.87
C VAL A 471 5.34 25.55 -21.27
N THR A 472 4.89 24.30 -21.13
CA THR A 472 5.61 23.10 -21.56
C THR A 472 5.77 23.06 -23.08
N ASP A 473 4.68 23.27 -23.82
CA ASP A 473 4.68 23.31 -25.28
C ASP A 473 5.59 24.44 -25.82
N PHE A 474 5.55 25.60 -25.16
CA PHE A 474 6.44 26.70 -25.49
C PHE A 474 7.91 26.30 -25.26
N ARG A 475 8.24 25.67 -24.13
CA ARG A 475 9.60 25.19 -23.88
C ARG A 475 10.07 24.20 -24.95
N LEU A 476 9.24 23.24 -25.34
CA LEU A 476 9.54 22.32 -26.43
C LEU A 476 9.86 23.06 -27.73
N LYS A 477 9.07 24.09 -28.07
CA LYS A 477 9.30 24.89 -29.27
C LYS A 477 10.61 25.67 -29.23
N VAL A 478 10.98 26.21 -28.06
CA VAL A 478 12.27 26.88 -27.87
C VAL A 478 13.40 25.89 -28.09
N ASN A 479 13.32 24.69 -27.52
CA ASN A 479 14.33 23.65 -27.69
C ASN A 479 14.46 23.20 -29.16
N GLU A 480 13.34 23.00 -29.86
CA GLU A 480 13.32 22.67 -31.28
C GLU A 480 13.99 23.75 -32.15
N MET A 481 13.79 25.03 -31.81
CA MET A 481 14.43 26.14 -32.52
C MET A 481 15.94 26.12 -32.35
N GLU A 482 16.43 25.86 -31.13
CA GLU A 482 17.87 25.74 -30.87
C GLU A 482 18.49 24.56 -31.59
N ALA A 483 17.81 23.40 -31.57
CA ALA A 483 18.31 22.19 -32.20
C ALA A 483 18.39 22.28 -33.73
N ARG A 484 17.50 23.05 -34.37
CA ARG A 484 17.40 23.08 -35.84
C ARG A 484 18.56 23.79 -36.55
N ASP A 485 18.99 24.92 -36.00
CA ASP A 485 20.15 25.68 -36.49
C ASP A 485 20.65 26.60 -35.37
N PRO A 486 21.56 26.12 -34.50
CA PRO A 486 22.03 26.86 -33.35
C PRO A 486 22.59 28.23 -33.72
N SER A 487 23.29 28.35 -34.85
CA SER A 487 23.93 29.59 -35.28
C SER A 487 22.92 30.67 -35.68
N LYS A 488 21.86 30.26 -36.39
CA LYS A 488 20.84 31.16 -36.93
C LYS A 488 19.76 31.54 -35.94
N TYR A 489 19.43 30.62 -35.03
CA TYR A 489 18.33 30.80 -34.08
C TYR A 489 18.76 31.14 -32.67
N LYS A 490 20.07 31.22 -32.37
CA LYS A 490 20.58 31.55 -31.02
C LYS A 490 19.86 32.72 -30.37
N MET A 491 19.88 33.90 -31.01
CA MET A 491 19.27 35.11 -30.46
C MET A 491 17.74 34.99 -30.30
N ALA A 492 17.07 34.34 -31.26
CA ALA A 492 15.63 34.13 -31.17
C ALA A 492 15.25 33.17 -30.04
N ALA A 493 16.01 32.09 -29.87
CA ALA A 493 15.77 31.10 -28.84
C ALA A 493 16.14 31.61 -27.44
N GLU A 494 17.22 32.38 -27.31
CA GLU A 494 17.55 33.11 -26.09
C GLU A 494 16.43 34.07 -25.71
N THR A 495 15.96 34.88 -26.66
CA THR A 495 14.83 35.81 -26.43
C THR A 495 13.56 35.05 -26.01
N ALA A 496 13.22 33.98 -26.73
CA ALA A 496 12.04 33.17 -26.42
C ALA A 496 12.14 32.51 -25.04
N ARG A 497 13.34 32.05 -24.65
CA ARG A 497 13.62 31.51 -23.32
C ARG A 497 13.45 32.58 -22.25
N THR A 498 13.96 33.79 -22.46
CA THR A 498 13.77 34.92 -21.53
C THR A 498 12.30 35.21 -21.34
N VAL A 499 11.52 35.32 -22.43
CA VAL A 499 10.06 35.50 -22.35
C VAL A 499 9.40 34.42 -21.52
N LEU A 500 9.75 33.15 -21.74
CA LEU A 500 9.18 32.02 -21.00
C LEU A 500 9.41 32.17 -19.48
N PHE A 501 10.63 32.45 -19.05
CA PHE A 501 10.95 32.56 -17.63
C PHE A 501 10.42 33.84 -16.99
N ASP A 502 10.36 34.96 -17.73
CA ASP A 502 9.75 36.19 -17.24
C ASP A 502 8.24 35.98 -17.04
N LEU A 503 7.56 35.29 -17.96
CA LEU A 503 6.16 34.91 -17.80
C LEU A 503 5.95 33.97 -16.62
N MET A 504 6.81 32.96 -16.41
CA MET A 504 6.75 32.08 -15.24
C MET A 504 6.95 32.87 -13.93
N ALA A 505 7.91 33.79 -13.89
CA ALA A 505 8.19 34.60 -12.71
C ALA A 505 6.99 35.49 -12.35
N ARG A 506 6.40 36.18 -13.34
CA ARG A 506 5.19 36.98 -13.13
C ARG A 506 3.98 36.13 -12.76
N SER A 507 3.83 34.95 -13.36
CA SER A 507 2.79 33.98 -12.98
C SER A 507 2.93 33.59 -11.51
N THR A 508 4.16 33.31 -11.08
CA THR A 508 4.46 32.93 -9.69
C THR A 508 4.03 34.03 -8.72
N GLU A 509 4.46 35.27 -8.98
CA GLU A 509 4.09 36.43 -8.17
C GLU A 509 2.58 36.64 -8.11
N PHE A 510 1.90 36.52 -9.26
CA PHE A 510 0.46 36.63 -9.35
C PHE A 510 -0.27 35.55 -8.54
N PHE A 511 0.17 34.29 -8.62
CA PHE A 511 -0.48 33.19 -7.89
C PHE A 511 -0.15 33.17 -6.39
N SER A 512 0.94 33.82 -5.97
CA SER A 512 1.31 33.95 -4.56
C SER A 512 0.49 35.00 -3.79
N GLN A 513 -0.22 35.89 -4.48
CA GLN A 513 -0.98 36.98 -3.87
C GLN A 513 -2.50 36.75 -3.90
N PRO A 514 -3.26 37.34 -2.96
CA PRO A 514 -4.73 37.38 -3.04
C PRO A 514 -5.18 38.01 -4.36
N ARG A 515 -6.08 37.34 -5.08
CA ARG A 515 -6.52 37.78 -6.40
C ARG A 515 -7.44 38.99 -6.27
N THR A 516 -6.96 40.15 -6.73
CA THR A 516 -7.75 41.38 -6.85
C THR A 516 -7.85 41.81 -8.31
N ARG A 517 -8.83 42.65 -8.66
CA ARG A 517 -8.98 43.19 -10.01
C ARG A 517 -7.72 43.95 -10.46
N VAL A 518 -7.21 44.83 -9.60
CA VAL A 518 -5.99 45.61 -9.87
C VAL A 518 -4.80 44.71 -10.14
N LEU A 519 -4.61 43.65 -9.34
CA LEU A 519 -3.54 42.69 -9.54
C LEU A 519 -3.70 41.92 -10.86
N CYS A 520 -4.92 41.58 -11.25
CA CYS A 520 -5.20 40.90 -12.52
C CYS A 520 -4.88 41.79 -13.74
N GLU A 521 -5.27 43.07 -13.68
CA GLU A 521 -4.97 44.05 -14.73
C GLU A 521 -3.46 44.33 -14.81
N ALA A 522 -2.79 44.50 -13.68
CA ALA A 522 -1.34 44.66 -13.61
C ALA A 522 -0.60 43.45 -14.20
N TYR A 523 -0.97 42.24 -13.78
CA TYR A 523 -0.37 41.01 -14.29
C TYR A 523 -0.55 40.86 -15.81
N LYS A 524 -1.73 41.21 -16.35
CA LYS A 524 -1.98 41.22 -17.80
C LYS A 524 -1.05 42.20 -18.52
N LEU A 525 -0.97 43.44 -18.03
CA LEU A 525 -0.11 44.47 -18.59
C LEU A 525 1.36 44.06 -18.57
N ASP A 526 1.83 43.44 -17.48
CA ASP A 526 3.20 42.92 -17.37
C ASP A 526 3.47 41.86 -18.44
N CYS A 527 2.56 40.91 -18.62
CA CYS A 527 2.73 39.85 -19.61
C CYS A 527 2.71 40.39 -21.05
N GLU A 528 1.83 41.36 -21.35
CA GLU A 528 1.81 42.06 -22.63
C GLU A 528 3.12 42.83 -22.87
N GLY A 529 3.65 43.50 -21.83
CA GLY A 529 4.93 44.19 -21.87
C GLY A 529 6.09 43.25 -22.22
N ILE A 530 6.18 42.10 -21.54
CA ILE A 530 7.20 41.07 -21.79
C ILE A 530 7.15 40.62 -23.26
N ILE A 531 5.95 40.34 -23.78
CA ILE A 531 5.77 39.83 -25.14
C ILE A 531 6.05 40.90 -26.20
N ASN A 532 5.61 42.13 -25.98
CA ASN A 532 5.84 43.23 -26.90
C ASN A 532 7.33 43.61 -26.99
N ASN A 533 8.06 43.51 -25.87
CA ASN A 533 9.50 43.73 -25.86
C ASN A 533 10.28 42.66 -26.66
N ALA A 534 9.81 41.41 -26.64
CA ALA A 534 10.45 40.31 -27.38
C ALA A 534 10.07 40.26 -28.86
N ARG A 535 8.89 40.78 -29.22
CA ARG A 535 8.35 40.79 -30.59
C ARG A 535 9.34 41.26 -31.66
N PRO A 536 9.99 42.44 -31.57
CA PRO A 536 10.86 42.93 -32.65
C PRO A 536 12.08 42.05 -32.89
N ILE A 537 12.52 41.27 -31.89
CA ILE A 537 13.62 40.33 -32.05
C ILE A 537 13.08 39.05 -32.70
N LEU A 538 11.99 38.47 -32.18
CA LEU A 538 11.43 37.23 -32.70
C LEU A 538 10.93 37.34 -34.15
N GLU A 539 10.35 38.47 -34.55
CA GLU A 539 9.87 38.69 -35.93
C GLU A 539 11.00 38.68 -36.98
N LYS A 540 12.22 39.07 -36.59
CA LYS A 540 13.39 39.09 -37.50
C LYS A 540 13.89 37.70 -37.85
N HIS A 541 13.51 36.66 -37.10
CA HIS A 541 13.96 35.28 -37.33
C HIS A 541 12.87 34.42 -37.97
N ARG A 542 13.23 33.66 -39.01
CA ARG A 542 12.32 32.72 -39.71
C ARG A 542 11.80 31.65 -38.74
N GLY A 543 10.52 31.71 -38.36
CA GLY A 543 9.92 30.80 -37.38
C GLY A 543 9.59 31.45 -36.04
N GLY A 544 10.10 32.66 -35.75
CA GLY A 544 9.74 33.41 -34.55
C GLY A 544 8.26 33.85 -34.54
N LYS A 545 7.61 33.94 -35.71
CA LYS A 545 6.15 34.09 -35.81
C LYS A 545 5.38 32.96 -35.09
N ASN A 546 5.89 31.73 -35.14
CA ASN A 546 5.26 30.61 -34.44
C ASN A 546 5.45 30.75 -32.92
N VAL A 547 6.64 31.18 -32.48
CA VAL A 547 6.89 31.47 -31.06
C VAL A 547 5.98 32.59 -30.55
N LEU A 548 5.83 33.66 -31.31
CA LEU A 548 4.92 34.76 -30.97
C LEU A 548 3.46 34.29 -30.90
N ALA A 549 3.05 33.38 -31.78
CA ALA A 549 1.72 32.76 -31.70
C ALA A 549 1.55 31.94 -30.40
N TRP A 550 2.59 31.24 -29.94
CA TRP A 550 2.58 30.55 -28.65
C TRP A 550 2.55 31.51 -27.45
N CYS A 551 3.33 32.60 -27.48
CA CYS A 551 3.24 33.66 -26.48
C CYS A 551 1.84 34.26 -26.40
N ALA A 552 1.23 34.56 -27.56
CA ALA A 552 -0.13 35.04 -27.64
C ALA A 552 -1.14 34.00 -27.15
N MET A 553 -0.91 32.71 -27.39
CA MET A 553 -1.74 31.62 -26.87
C MET A 553 -1.65 31.50 -25.35
N ILE A 554 -0.46 31.61 -24.76
CA ILE A 554 -0.28 31.61 -23.30
C ILE A 554 -1.06 32.77 -22.65
N LEU A 555 -0.99 33.97 -23.24
CA LEU A 555 -1.80 35.10 -22.79
C LEU A 555 -3.31 34.82 -22.90
N THR A 556 -3.76 34.42 -24.09
CA THR A 556 -5.19 34.40 -24.45
C THR A 556 -5.93 33.16 -23.97
N ALA A 557 -5.27 32.01 -23.91
CA ALA A 557 -5.87 30.73 -23.55
C ALA A 557 -5.41 30.21 -22.19
N GLY A 558 -4.25 30.64 -21.70
CA GLY A 558 -3.72 30.26 -20.38
C GLY A 558 -4.09 31.27 -19.30
N ILE A 559 -3.59 32.50 -19.45
CA ILE A 559 -3.63 33.53 -18.40
C ILE A 559 -5.00 34.21 -18.33
N ILE A 560 -5.53 34.70 -19.45
CA ILE A 560 -6.79 35.46 -19.46
C ILE A 560 -7.98 34.62 -18.98
N PRO A 561 -8.16 33.35 -19.40
CA PRO A 561 -9.25 32.52 -18.89
C PRO A 561 -9.11 32.23 -17.39
N LEU A 562 -7.88 32.07 -16.88
CA LEU A 562 -7.63 31.93 -15.44
C LEU A 562 -8.02 33.18 -14.66
N VAL A 563 -7.66 34.36 -15.17
CA VAL A 563 -8.01 35.65 -14.59
C VAL A 563 -9.53 35.85 -14.59
N VAL A 564 -10.18 35.63 -15.74
CA VAL A 564 -11.63 35.82 -15.89
C VAL A 564 -12.42 34.81 -15.05
N ALA A 565 -12.00 33.54 -15.02
CA ALA A 565 -12.66 32.54 -14.20
C ALA A 565 -12.50 32.82 -12.69
N SER A 566 -11.34 33.33 -12.29
CA SER A 566 -11.11 33.80 -10.91
C SER A 566 -12.01 34.98 -10.56
N TYR A 567 -12.16 35.93 -11.48
CA TYR A 567 -13.05 37.08 -11.33
C TYR A 567 -14.52 36.66 -11.26
N ASN A 568 -15.01 35.84 -12.21
CA ASN A 568 -16.40 35.37 -12.22
C ASN A 568 -16.75 34.57 -10.96
N LYS A 569 -15.83 33.74 -10.47
CA LYS A 569 -16.01 33.05 -9.19
C LYS A 569 -16.17 34.02 -8.02
N TYR A 570 -15.38 35.09 -8.00
CA TYR A 570 -15.40 36.10 -6.94
C TYR A 570 -16.62 37.03 -7.02
N ALA A 571 -16.94 37.53 -8.21
CA ALA A 571 -18.00 38.51 -8.44
C ALA A 571 -19.40 37.88 -8.55
N HIS A 572 -19.50 36.65 -9.06
CA HIS A 572 -20.79 36.03 -9.42
C HIS A 572 -21.02 34.64 -8.82
N GLY A 573 -20.11 34.16 -7.96
CA GLY A 573 -20.26 32.89 -7.22
C GLY A 573 -20.28 31.62 -8.07
N THR A 574 -20.08 31.72 -9.39
CA THR A 574 -20.15 30.58 -10.32
C THR A 574 -18.95 30.56 -11.26
N PHE A 575 -18.44 29.36 -11.55
CA PHE A 575 -17.38 29.13 -12.54
C PHE A 575 -18.02 29.00 -13.92
N SER A 576 -17.88 30.00 -14.78
CA SER A 576 -18.23 29.90 -16.20
C SER A 576 -16.98 30.10 -17.07
N PHE A 577 -16.64 29.07 -17.85
CA PHE A 577 -15.62 29.13 -18.89
C PHE A 577 -16.32 29.26 -20.25
N PHE A 578 -15.88 30.20 -21.09
CA PHE A 578 -16.46 30.44 -22.42
C PHE A 578 -16.42 29.20 -23.34
N PRO A 579 -17.41 29.00 -24.25
CA PRO A 579 -17.41 27.87 -25.17
C PRO A 579 -16.33 27.98 -26.29
N SER A 580 -15.68 26.83 -26.53
CA SER A 580 -15.10 26.31 -27.80
C SER A 580 -14.26 27.21 -28.73
N THR A 581 -12.95 26.93 -28.67
CA THR A 581 -11.83 27.05 -29.65
C THR A 581 -11.99 27.32 -31.16
N ASP A 582 -11.40 28.36 -31.76
CA ASP A 582 -10.70 28.25 -33.06
C ASP A 582 -9.65 29.37 -33.16
N SER A 583 -8.39 29.02 -32.94
CA SER A 583 -7.40 29.83 -32.22
C SER A 583 -6.98 31.14 -32.90
N LYS A 584 -7.18 31.29 -34.21
CA LYS A 584 -6.83 32.53 -34.94
C LYS A 584 -7.92 33.60 -34.87
N LYS A 585 -9.19 33.21 -35.07
CA LYS A 585 -10.33 34.10 -34.82
C LYS A 585 -10.37 34.49 -33.35
N LYS A 586 -9.91 33.64 -32.45
CA LYS A 586 -9.96 33.90 -31.01
C LYS A 586 -8.94 34.90 -30.51
N VAL A 587 -7.72 34.98 -31.03
CA VAL A 587 -6.80 36.07 -30.64
C VAL A 587 -7.39 37.42 -31.06
N ASP A 588 -7.91 37.52 -32.28
CA ASP A 588 -8.51 38.75 -32.80
C ASP A 588 -9.86 39.09 -32.12
N SER A 589 -10.67 38.07 -31.81
CA SER A 589 -11.96 38.24 -31.09
C SER A 589 -11.77 38.50 -29.61
N LEU A 590 -10.70 38.00 -28.97
CA LEU A 590 -10.36 38.34 -27.59
C LEU A 590 -9.87 39.79 -27.52
N GLN A 591 -9.03 40.21 -28.46
CA GLN A 591 -8.60 41.61 -28.56
C GLN A 591 -9.81 42.53 -28.76
N ALA A 592 -10.76 42.15 -29.62
CA ALA A 592 -12.01 42.89 -29.83
C ALA A 592 -12.94 42.87 -28.60
N ALA A 593 -13.08 41.74 -27.91
CA ALA A 593 -13.91 41.62 -26.71
C ALA A 593 -13.33 42.35 -25.50
N ILE A 594 -12.00 42.33 -25.32
CA ILE A 594 -11.29 43.12 -24.31
C ILE A 594 -11.53 44.61 -24.53
N ASN A 595 -11.53 45.06 -25.79
CA ASN A 595 -11.82 46.46 -26.14
C ASN A 595 -13.30 46.82 -26.05
N ALA A 596 -14.21 45.83 -25.92
CA ALA A 596 -15.66 46.02 -25.89
C ALA A 596 -16.27 45.89 -24.48
N ILE A 597 -15.47 45.63 -23.44
CA ILE A 597 -15.93 45.67 -22.05
C ILE A 597 -16.22 47.14 -21.72
N PRO A 598 -17.47 47.53 -21.44
CA PRO A 598 -17.76 48.89 -21.03
C PRO A 598 -17.08 49.14 -19.69
N GLU A 599 -16.31 50.22 -19.59
CA GLU A 599 -15.84 50.71 -18.29
C GLU A 599 -17.06 50.93 -17.40
N PRO A 600 -17.05 50.46 -16.13
CA PRO A 600 -18.15 50.71 -15.22
C PRO A 600 -18.28 52.21 -15.05
N SER A 601 -19.46 52.74 -15.38
CA SER A 601 -19.80 54.14 -15.15
C SER A 601 -19.53 54.47 -13.70
N GLU A 602 -18.62 55.41 -13.46
CA GLU A 602 -18.38 55.99 -12.14
C GLU A 602 -19.73 56.41 -11.56
N GLU A 603 -20.10 55.78 -10.44
CA GLU A 603 -21.24 56.23 -9.65
C GLU A 603 -20.97 57.66 -9.22
N ASN A 604 -21.64 58.58 -9.90
CA ASN A 604 -21.79 59.96 -9.49
C ASN A 604 -22.24 59.98 -8.03
N ASN A 605 -21.39 60.51 -7.16
CA ASN A 605 -21.75 61.03 -5.85
C ASN A 605 -22.76 62.18 -6.04
N GLY A 606 -24.03 61.83 -6.21
CA GLY A 606 -25.16 62.73 -6.31
C GLY A 606 -25.74 63.05 -4.95
N THR A 607 -25.34 64.20 -4.41
CA THR A 607 -26.05 64.95 -3.38
C THR A 607 -27.53 65.14 -3.75
N THR A 608 -28.46 64.79 -2.85
CA THR A 608 -29.70 65.57 -2.66
C THR A 608 -30.27 65.36 -1.26
N ALA A 609 -30.51 66.50 -0.59
CA ALA A 609 -31.30 66.65 0.62
C ALA A 609 -32.80 66.77 0.30
N SER A 610 -33.62 66.74 1.37
CA SER A 610 -35.07 67.09 1.47
C SER A 610 -36.07 66.01 1.01
N GLY A 611 -37.11 65.64 1.78
CA GLY A 611 -37.64 66.20 3.02
C GLY A 611 -38.85 65.39 3.56
N ASP A 612 -39.25 65.77 4.77
CA ASP A 612 -40.52 65.63 5.50
C ASP A 612 -41.53 64.50 5.18
N SER A 613 -41.94 63.76 6.23
CA SER A 613 -43.34 63.77 6.68
C SER A 613 -43.52 63.20 8.10
N SER A 614 -44.03 64.09 8.96
CA SER A 614 -45.03 63.90 10.04
C SER A 614 -45.33 62.52 10.65
N THR A 615 -45.08 62.46 11.97
CA THR A 615 -45.79 61.87 13.15
C THR A 615 -47.31 61.60 13.02
N PRO A 616 -47.98 60.78 13.89
CA PRO A 616 -47.94 60.96 15.36
C PRO A 616 -48.19 59.79 16.33
N VAL A 617 -47.91 60.07 17.60
CA VAL A 617 -48.63 59.63 18.81
C VAL A 617 -48.87 60.90 19.64
N PRO A 618 -50.02 61.14 20.31
CA PRO A 618 -51.36 60.55 20.19
C PRO A 618 -52.30 61.34 19.26
#